data_AF-A0A954UFD9-F1
#
_entry.id   AF-A0A954UFD9-F1
#
_cell.length_a   1.000
_cell.length_b   1.000
_cell.length_c   1.000
_cell.angle_alpha   90.00
_cell.angle_beta   90.00
_cell.angle_gamma   90.00
#
_symmetry.space_group_name_H-M   'P 1'
#
loop_
_entity.id
_entity.type
_entity.pdbx_description
1 polymer ?
#
loop_
_entity_poly.entity_id
_entity_poly.type
_entity_poly.pdbx_seq_one_letter_code
_entity_poly.pdbx_strand_id
1 'polypeptide(L)'
;MRPLVSGPEAKRYRVPITNTFLLFPYDVSRDTPRLRPVEDMQSRFPNAWKYLKMHESILRSRERFGKREQQHKKQVGPFDDERWYRFGRNQNIDKQELAKLGVAETVPELRLFADTEGTFCFNNVRVNGIVPANSDELFYLLGILNSPFPNWFFRLTAKPKDNGYFEANRQFIAPLPIPKANKAQKKKVGGLAQRLQTLHTARRDSVAKLQRRIDSPQCVADARRAEWLWADVDPNYVKQFAAAGLSARERTTWTKGEIARRLESHYEEIAAHLRPRVSVHVQADDDALILLVDTTPVLAKYGLEPAEAQYLAALWRQILRGVNITSKFTAEKLVAKLLDLRTTSDLGLRQAILALDAEIQVQDCDIDNAEREINALIYQLYDLTGEEISLVESQQ
;
A
#
# COMPACT_ATOMS: atom_id res chain seq x y z
N MET A 1 22.38 13.59 -1.81
CA MET A 1 21.08 13.07 -2.32
C MET A 1 20.17 12.90 -1.12
N ARG A 2 18.88 13.22 -1.23
CA ARG A 2 17.88 13.03 -0.15
C ARG A 2 16.72 12.18 -0.65
N PRO A 3 16.21 11.20 0.10
CA PRO A 3 15.10 10.36 -0.35
C PRO A 3 13.82 11.18 -0.47
N LEU A 4 13.07 10.99 -1.55
CA LEU A 4 11.81 11.67 -1.82
C LEU A 4 10.66 10.66 -1.76
N VAL A 5 9.68 10.94 -0.90
CA VAL A 5 8.50 10.08 -0.77
C VAL A 5 7.41 10.52 -1.73
N SER A 6 6.77 9.55 -2.38
CA SER A 6 5.58 9.75 -3.24
C SER A 6 4.35 9.03 -2.68
N GLY A 7 3.18 9.28 -3.28
CA GLY A 7 1.90 8.74 -2.83
C GLY A 7 1.85 7.22 -2.65
N PRO A 8 2.41 6.40 -3.57
CA PRO A 8 2.44 4.94 -3.40
C PRO A 8 3.28 4.44 -2.21
N GLU A 9 4.21 5.25 -1.72
CA GLU A 9 5.13 4.89 -0.63
C GLU A 9 4.59 5.34 0.74
N ALA A 10 3.84 6.45 0.76
CA ALA A 10 3.15 6.98 1.94
C ALA A 10 1.96 6.08 2.33
N LYS A 11 2.18 5.17 3.27
CA LYS A 11 1.14 4.25 3.79
C LYS A 11 0.95 4.42 5.30
N ARG A 12 -0.26 4.09 5.76
CA ARG A 12 -0.65 4.11 7.17
C ARG A 12 0.35 3.30 8.00
N TYR A 13 0.87 3.94 9.05
CA TYR A 13 1.81 3.36 10.02
C TYR A 13 3.03 2.69 9.38
N ARG A 14 3.54 3.16 8.25
CA ARG A 14 4.64 2.47 7.58
C ARG A 14 5.74 3.42 7.17
N VAL A 15 6.94 3.21 7.72
CA VAL A 15 8.13 3.98 7.33
C VAL A 15 8.36 3.78 5.83
N PRO A 16 8.44 4.83 5.00
CA PRO A 16 8.59 4.67 3.55
C PRO A 16 9.89 3.98 3.14
N ILE A 17 9.87 3.32 1.98
CA ILE A 17 11.06 2.95 1.23
C ILE A 17 10.91 3.60 -0.14
N THR A 18 11.95 4.26 -0.62
CA THR A 18 11.96 4.89 -1.95
C THR A 18 13.30 4.68 -2.65
N ASN A 19 13.22 4.52 -3.97
CA ASN A 19 14.38 4.58 -4.86
C ASN A 19 14.48 5.94 -5.56
N THR A 20 13.62 6.89 -5.20
CA THR A 20 13.62 8.25 -5.75
C THR A 20 14.40 9.18 -4.82
N PHE A 21 15.39 9.87 -5.37
CA PHE A 21 16.24 10.77 -4.60
C PHE A 21 16.33 12.15 -5.25
N LEU A 22 16.33 13.18 -4.42
CA LEU A 22 16.58 14.55 -4.80
C LEU A 22 18.06 14.88 -4.70
N LEU A 23 18.60 15.46 -5.77
CA LEU A 23 19.79 16.29 -5.64
C LEU A 23 19.36 17.56 -4.89
N PHE A 24 19.86 17.70 -3.66
CA PHE A 24 19.47 18.76 -2.74
C PHE A 24 20.66 19.73 -2.56
N PRO A 25 20.78 20.78 -3.39
CA PRO A 25 21.97 21.64 -3.45
C PRO A 25 21.96 22.74 -2.38
N TYR A 26 21.39 22.46 -1.21
CA TYR A 26 21.26 23.42 -0.13
C TYR A 26 22.07 22.97 1.08
N ASP A 27 22.68 23.94 1.75
CA ASP A 27 23.18 23.81 3.10
C ASP A 27 22.06 24.19 4.07
N VAL A 28 21.70 23.26 4.95
CA VAL A 28 20.64 23.40 5.95
C VAL A 28 21.18 23.30 7.38
N SER A 29 22.51 23.30 7.55
CA SER A 29 23.15 23.36 8.87
C SER A 29 22.92 24.69 9.62
N ARG A 30 22.26 25.65 8.98
CA ARG A 30 21.96 26.98 9.51
C ARG A 30 20.44 27.17 9.57
N ASP A 31 19.98 28.10 10.40
CA ASP A 31 18.55 28.43 10.55
C ASP A 31 17.83 28.75 9.24
N THR A 32 18.56 29.30 8.25
CA THR A 32 18.03 29.55 6.91
C THR A 32 18.80 28.73 5.88
N PRO A 33 18.12 27.86 5.12
CA PRO A 33 18.74 27.11 4.04
C PRO A 33 19.39 28.01 3.00
N ARG A 34 20.65 27.73 2.66
CA ARG A 34 21.40 28.46 1.65
C ARG A 34 21.75 27.58 0.48
N LEU A 35 21.54 28.08 -0.74
CA LEU A 35 22.03 27.40 -1.92
C LEU A 35 23.56 27.32 -1.83
N ARG A 36 24.11 26.11 -2.01
CA ARG A 36 25.56 25.91 -2.04
C ARG A 36 26.16 26.65 -3.24
N PRO A 37 27.22 27.45 -3.08
CA PRO A 37 27.90 28.11 -4.20
C PRO A 37 28.44 27.11 -5.22
N VAL A 38 28.71 27.58 -6.44
CA VAL A 38 29.23 26.74 -7.54
C VAL A 38 30.57 26.10 -7.14
N GLU A 39 31.42 26.85 -6.45
CA GLU A 39 32.74 26.43 -6.00
C GLU A 39 32.63 25.29 -4.96
N ASP A 40 31.64 25.37 -4.04
CA ASP A 40 31.33 24.32 -3.05
C ASP A 40 30.82 23.05 -3.75
N MET A 41 29.92 23.22 -4.73
CA MET A 41 29.40 22.11 -5.54
C MET A 41 30.49 21.42 -6.36
N GLN A 42 31.40 22.17 -6.98
CA GLN A 42 32.51 21.65 -7.78
C GLN A 42 33.54 20.90 -6.93
N SER A 43 33.96 21.50 -5.82
CA SER A 43 35.04 20.97 -4.99
C SER A 43 34.61 19.77 -4.13
N ARG A 44 33.44 19.87 -3.47
CA ARG A 44 32.99 18.85 -2.50
C ARG A 44 32.00 17.85 -3.08
N PHE A 45 31.29 18.21 -4.14
CA PHE A 45 30.27 17.36 -4.76
C PHE A 45 30.47 17.20 -6.28
N PRO A 46 31.69 16.85 -6.75
CA PRO A 46 32.05 16.89 -8.17
C PRO A 46 31.14 16.04 -9.06
N ASN A 47 30.70 14.87 -8.58
CA ASN A 47 29.76 14.01 -9.30
C ASN A 47 28.35 14.64 -9.43
N ALA A 48 27.87 15.28 -8.38
CA ALA A 48 26.58 15.99 -8.40
C ALA A 48 26.64 17.21 -9.32
N TRP A 49 27.76 17.95 -9.29
CA TRP A 49 27.98 19.07 -10.21
C TRP A 49 28.03 18.62 -11.66
N LYS A 50 28.78 17.55 -11.96
CA LYS A 50 28.80 16.93 -13.30
C LYS A 50 27.39 16.56 -13.76
N TYR A 51 26.58 15.95 -12.90
CA TYR A 51 25.19 15.61 -13.19
C TYR A 51 24.34 16.84 -13.52
N LEU A 52 24.43 17.90 -12.69
CA LEU A 52 23.73 19.16 -12.96
C LEU A 52 24.14 19.73 -14.32
N LYS A 53 25.45 19.81 -14.61
CA LYS A 53 25.97 20.37 -15.87
C LYS A 53 25.49 19.62 -17.11
N MET A 54 25.36 18.29 -17.04
CA MET A 54 24.77 17.49 -18.12
C MET A 54 23.32 17.89 -18.44
N HIS A 55 22.59 18.46 -17.47
CA HIS A 55 21.19 18.86 -17.60
C HIS A 55 20.98 20.38 -17.58
N GLU A 56 22.05 21.18 -17.67
CA GLU A 56 22.01 22.62 -17.45
C GLU A 56 21.06 23.35 -18.41
N SER A 57 21.10 23.02 -19.70
CA SER A 57 20.21 23.63 -20.70
C SER A 57 18.74 23.42 -20.36
N ILE A 58 18.37 22.20 -19.95
CA ILE A 58 17.01 21.87 -19.52
C ILE A 58 16.64 22.63 -18.24
N LEU A 59 17.56 22.68 -17.26
CA LEU A 59 17.30 23.33 -15.98
C LEU A 59 17.19 24.86 -16.09
N ARG A 60 17.98 25.51 -16.95
CA ARG A 60 17.90 26.96 -17.21
C ARG A 60 16.60 27.35 -17.92
N SER A 61 16.11 26.48 -18.82
CA SER A 61 14.91 26.73 -19.63
C SER A 61 13.60 26.18 -19.05
N ARG A 62 13.65 25.56 -17.86
CA ARG A 62 12.52 24.81 -17.26
C ARG A 62 11.26 25.62 -16.99
N GLU A 63 11.37 26.94 -16.89
CA GLU A 63 10.24 27.84 -16.70
C GLU A 63 10.41 29.03 -17.63
N ARG A 64 9.33 29.39 -18.32
CA ARG A 64 9.24 30.58 -19.17
C ARG A 64 8.32 31.58 -18.48
N PHE A 65 8.63 32.87 -18.58
CA PHE A 65 7.75 33.92 -18.07
C PHE A 65 6.33 33.81 -18.63
N GLY A 66 5.33 34.07 -17.79
CA GLY A 66 3.94 34.17 -18.24
C GLY A 66 3.74 35.36 -19.18
N LYS A 67 2.70 35.32 -20.03
CA LYS A 67 2.42 36.35 -21.06
C LYS A 67 2.40 37.81 -20.53
N ARG A 68 2.01 38.03 -19.27
CA ARG A 68 1.99 39.36 -18.63
C ARG A 68 3.38 39.87 -18.21
N GLU A 69 4.32 38.98 -17.89
CA GLU A 69 5.67 39.36 -17.43
C GLU A 69 6.62 39.65 -18.61
N GLN A 70 6.30 39.14 -19.80
CA GLN A 70 7.07 39.34 -21.02
C GLN A 70 7.05 40.79 -21.54
N GLN A 71 6.06 41.60 -21.14
CA GLN A 71 5.93 42.99 -21.61
C GLN A 71 6.92 43.96 -20.96
N HIS A 72 7.51 43.63 -19.80
CA HIS A 72 8.34 44.56 -19.02
C HIS A 72 9.65 44.00 -18.44
N LYS A 73 10.03 42.74 -18.71
CA LYS A 73 11.30 42.13 -18.23
C LYS A 73 12.12 41.49 -19.35
N LYS A 74 13.45 41.41 -19.13
CA LYS A 74 14.45 40.77 -20.01
C LYS A 74 13.96 39.40 -20.55
N GLN A 75 14.31 39.07 -21.79
CA GLN A 75 14.01 37.80 -22.47
C GLN A 75 14.67 36.54 -21.83
N VAL A 76 15.34 36.68 -20.69
CA VAL A 76 16.13 35.64 -20.02
C VAL A 76 15.29 35.01 -18.91
N GLY A 77 14.99 33.72 -19.02
CA GLY A 77 14.07 33.01 -18.10
C GLY A 77 14.50 33.08 -16.63
N PRO A 78 13.57 32.85 -15.67
CA PRO A 78 13.81 33.03 -14.23
C PRO A 78 14.89 32.12 -13.63
N PHE A 79 15.41 31.16 -14.39
CA PHE A 79 16.50 30.26 -13.97
C PHE A 79 17.73 30.33 -14.88
N ASP A 80 17.78 31.29 -15.81
CA ASP A 80 18.94 31.47 -16.67
C ASP A 80 19.91 32.50 -16.06
N ASP A 81 20.54 32.09 -14.96
CA ASP A 81 21.57 32.83 -14.22
C ASP A 81 22.56 31.84 -13.57
N GLU A 82 23.60 32.31 -12.86
CA GLU A 82 24.61 31.44 -12.23
C GLU A 82 24.09 30.52 -11.11
N ARG A 83 22.88 30.78 -10.60
CA ARG A 83 22.21 29.98 -9.57
C ARG A 83 21.12 29.10 -10.16
N TRP A 84 21.19 28.79 -11.46
CA TRP A 84 20.20 28.02 -12.21
C TRP A 84 19.81 26.68 -11.58
N TYR A 85 20.70 26.03 -10.82
CA TYR A 85 20.46 24.75 -10.15
C TYR A 85 19.68 24.85 -8.83
N ARG A 86 19.24 26.05 -8.41
CA ARG A 86 18.35 26.23 -7.25
C ARG A 86 17.00 25.57 -7.46
N PHE A 87 16.27 25.29 -6.37
CA PHE A 87 14.85 24.95 -6.46
C PHE A 87 14.02 26.14 -6.89
N GLY A 88 12.94 25.90 -7.64
CA GLY A 88 12.04 26.97 -8.07
C GLY A 88 11.19 27.56 -6.96
N ARG A 89 11.02 26.79 -5.88
CA ARG A 89 10.33 27.19 -4.65
C ARG A 89 11.27 26.96 -3.48
N ASN A 90 11.45 28.00 -2.66
CA ASN A 90 12.31 27.97 -1.48
C ASN A 90 11.53 27.78 -0.17
N GLN A 91 10.21 27.62 -0.23
CA GLN A 91 9.38 27.37 0.94
C GLN A 91 9.70 25.99 1.54
N ASN A 92 9.72 25.91 2.87
CA ASN A 92 9.80 24.68 3.66
C ASN A 92 11.07 23.83 3.42
N ILE A 93 12.13 24.38 2.83
CA ILE A 93 13.42 23.70 2.72
C ILE A 93 13.98 23.40 4.12
N ASP A 94 13.77 24.32 5.06
CA ASP A 94 14.14 24.24 6.48
C ASP A 94 13.31 23.22 7.27
N LYS A 95 12.15 22.81 6.73
CA LYS A 95 11.24 21.86 7.39
C LYS A 95 11.52 20.40 7.03
N GLN A 96 12.33 20.13 6.00
CA GLN A 96 12.51 18.77 5.49
C GLN A 96 13.24 17.84 6.47
N GLU A 97 14.10 18.38 7.34
CA GLU A 97 14.86 17.60 8.35
C GLU A 97 14.16 17.51 9.71
N LEU A 98 12.97 18.09 9.83
CA LEU A 98 12.19 17.97 11.05
C LEU A 98 11.51 16.62 11.13
N ALA A 99 11.38 16.13 12.37
CA ALA A 99 10.47 15.05 12.71
C ALA A 99 9.03 15.47 12.34
N LYS A 100 8.36 14.67 11.52
CA LYS A 100 7.09 15.05 10.90
C LYS A 100 6.26 13.84 10.48
N LEU A 101 4.96 14.03 10.36
CA LEU A 101 4.09 13.04 9.73
C LEU A 101 4.04 13.27 8.23
N GLY A 102 3.98 12.19 7.45
CA GLY A 102 3.74 12.22 6.02
C GLY A 102 2.36 11.68 5.68
N VAL A 103 1.67 12.31 4.74
CA VAL A 103 0.36 11.88 4.20
C VAL A 103 0.31 12.15 2.71
N ALA A 104 -0.15 11.17 1.91
CA ALA A 104 -0.30 11.40 0.47
C ALA A 104 -1.40 12.43 0.18
N GLU A 105 -1.25 13.22 -0.87
CA GLU A 105 -2.22 14.26 -1.27
C GLU A 105 -3.57 13.66 -1.71
N THR A 106 -3.53 12.48 -2.32
CA THR A 106 -4.73 11.80 -2.84
C THR A 106 -4.83 10.42 -2.21
N VAL A 107 -5.84 10.24 -1.36
CA VAL A 107 -6.00 9.04 -0.53
C VAL A 107 -7.46 8.58 -0.49
N PRO A 108 -7.75 7.27 -0.39
CA PRO A 108 -9.12 6.81 -0.19
C PRO A 108 -9.59 6.97 1.26
N GLU A 109 -8.65 7.18 2.18
CA GLU A 109 -8.83 7.39 3.62
C GLU A 109 -7.52 7.96 4.19
N LEU A 110 -7.53 8.57 5.37
CA LEU A 110 -6.32 9.06 6.02
C LEU A 110 -5.33 7.92 6.29
N ARG A 111 -4.10 8.09 5.81
CA ARG A 111 -3.03 7.09 5.88
C ARG A 111 -1.70 7.77 6.14
N LEU A 112 -1.40 7.98 7.41
CA LEU A 112 -0.21 8.72 7.86
C LEU A 112 0.88 7.78 8.35
N PHE A 113 2.13 8.21 8.20
CA PHE A 113 3.31 7.63 8.84
C PHE A 113 4.11 8.72 9.54
N ALA A 114 4.93 8.36 10.53
CA ALA A 114 5.88 9.24 11.17
C ALA A 114 7.30 9.05 10.60
N ASP A 115 7.90 10.16 10.16
CA ASP A 115 9.32 10.30 9.86
C ASP A 115 10.00 10.94 11.08
N THR A 116 10.53 10.10 11.98
CA THR A 116 11.06 10.56 13.28
C THR A 116 12.37 11.31 13.15
N GLU A 117 13.19 10.94 12.16
CA GLU A 117 14.53 11.50 11.96
C GLU A 117 14.56 12.59 10.89
N GLY A 118 13.41 12.98 10.33
CA GLY A 118 13.37 13.93 9.22
C GLY A 118 14.12 13.43 7.98
N THR A 119 14.15 12.11 7.77
CA THR A 119 14.92 11.46 6.70
C THR A 119 14.39 11.82 5.31
N PHE A 120 13.06 11.98 5.19
CA PHE A 120 12.38 12.05 3.91
C PHE A 120 12.04 13.47 3.49
N CYS A 121 12.27 13.78 2.22
CA CYS A 121 11.75 14.98 1.59
C CYS A 121 10.32 14.77 1.09
N PHE A 122 9.47 15.78 1.29
CA PHE A 122 8.09 15.84 0.81
C PHE A 122 7.91 17.04 -0.13
N ASN A 123 7.13 16.87 -1.20
CA ASN A 123 6.96 17.89 -2.23
C ASN A 123 5.60 18.61 -2.20
N ASN A 124 4.77 18.39 -1.16
CA ASN A 124 3.44 19.02 -0.94
C ASN A 124 2.43 18.90 -2.11
N VAL A 125 2.80 18.21 -3.18
CA VAL A 125 1.95 17.91 -4.35
C VAL A 125 1.57 16.43 -4.36
N ARG A 126 2.49 15.57 -3.89
CA ARG A 126 2.27 14.14 -3.77
C ARG A 126 2.14 13.71 -2.31
N VAL A 127 2.92 14.33 -1.43
CA VAL A 127 2.95 14.03 0.01
C VAL A 127 3.06 15.34 0.78
N ASN A 128 2.18 15.54 1.75
CA ASN A 128 2.18 16.65 2.68
C ASN A 128 2.92 16.28 3.98
N GLY A 129 3.51 17.29 4.61
CA GLY A 129 4.16 17.17 5.92
C GLY A 129 3.34 17.83 7.03
N ILE A 130 3.22 17.17 8.17
CA ILE A 130 2.59 17.72 9.38
C ILE A 130 3.65 17.74 10.49
N VAL A 131 4.01 18.93 10.95
CA VAL A 131 4.94 19.11 12.07
C VAL A 131 4.12 19.42 13.31
N PRO A 132 4.19 18.61 14.38
CA PRO A 132 3.48 18.89 15.61
C PRO A 132 4.10 20.11 16.31
N ALA A 133 3.28 20.88 17.03
CA ALA A 133 3.77 22.04 17.81
C ALA A 133 4.73 21.61 18.94
N ASN A 134 4.51 20.43 19.50
CA ASN A 134 5.40 19.76 20.43
C ASN A 134 5.90 18.45 19.80
N SER A 135 7.21 18.30 19.64
CA SER A 135 7.82 17.10 19.04
C SER A 135 7.47 15.80 19.79
N ASP A 136 7.25 15.87 21.11
CA ASP A 136 6.89 14.72 21.93
C ASP A 136 5.49 14.17 21.61
N GLU A 137 4.67 14.93 20.87
CA GLU A 137 3.30 14.56 20.50
C GLU A 137 3.20 14.01 19.08
N LEU A 138 4.32 13.78 18.38
CA LEU A 138 4.33 13.24 17.02
C LEU A 138 3.51 11.95 16.90
N PHE A 139 3.78 10.98 17.77
CA PHE A 139 3.05 9.70 17.76
C PHE A 139 1.64 9.79 18.31
N TYR A 140 1.36 10.72 19.23
CA TYR A 140 -0.01 10.99 19.66
C TYR A 140 -0.85 11.47 18.46
N LEU A 141 -0.34 12.45 17.72
CA LEU A 141 -0.99 12.97 16.53
C LEU A 141 -1.13 11.90 15.43
N LEU A 142 -0.12 11.06 15.25
CA LEU A 142 -0.18 9.91 14.34
C LEU A 142 -1.34 8.98 14.71
N GLY A 143 -1.46 8.62 16.00
CA GLY A 143 -2.52 7.74 16.51
C GLY A 143 -3.90 8.31 16.25
N ILE A 144 -4.10 9.59 16.59
CA ILE A 144 -5.37 10.29 16.36
C ILE A 144 -5.72 10.31 14.87
N LEU A 145 -4.83 10.82 14.01
CA LEU A 145 -5.15 11.03 12.59
C LEU A 145 -5.33 9.73 11.78
N ASN A 146 -4.77 8.62 12.25
CA ASN A 146 -4.99 7.29 11.67
C ASN A 146 -6.17 6.52 12.28
N SER A 147 -6.90 7.12 13.22
CA SER A 147 -8.03 6.47 13.89
C SER A 147 -9.35 6.64 13.12
N PRO A 148 -10.36 5.79 13.39
CA PRO A 148 -11.64 5.78 12.69
C PRO A 148 -12.36 7.12 12.65
N PHE A 149 -12.43 7.84 13.78
CA PHE A 149 -13.26 9.03 13.89
C PHE A 149 -12.73 10.23 13.06
N PRO A 150 -11.44 10.63 13.13
CA PRO A 150 -10.90 11.66 12.24
C PRO A 150 -10.96 11.28 10.76
N ASN A 151 -10.81 10.01 10.43
CA ASN A 151 -10.97 9.54 9.05
C ASN A 151 -12.43 9.64 8.56
N TRP A 152 -13.40 9.32 9.41
CA TRP A 152 -14.82 9.52 9.13
C TRP A 152 -15.13 11.00 8.90
N PHE A 153 -14.70 11.89 9.80
CA PHE A 153 -14.87 13.34 9.67
C PHE A 153 -14.17 13.91 8.43
N PHE A 154 -12.97 13.41 8.11
CA PHE A 154 -12.24 13.75 6.89
C PHE A 154 -13.06 13.39 5.65
N ARG A 155 -13.62 12.19 5.56
CA ARG A 155 -14.42 11.79 4.38
C ARG A 155 -15.71 12.60 4.22
N LEU A 156 -16.26 13.15 5.31
CA LEU A 156 -17.43 14.04 5.25
C LEU A 156 -17.11 15.43 4.69
N THR A 157 -15.88 15.92 4.90
CA THR A 157 -15.51 17.32 4.64
C THR A 157 -14.52 17.48 3.49
N ALA A 158 -13.78 16.42 3.15
CA ALA A 158 -12.75 16.43 2.13
C ALA A 158 -13.33 16.49 0.72
N LYS A 159 -12.57 17.10 -0.19
CA LYS A 159 -12.94 17.15 -1.61
C LYS A 159 -12.82 15.77 -2.24
N PRO A 160 -13.90 15.19 -2.80
CA PRO A 160 -13.84 13.92 -3.49
C PRO A 160 -13.05 14.03 -4.80
N LYS A 161 -12.47 12.90 -5.20
CA LYS A 161 -11.74 12.63 -6.45
C LYS A 161 -12.29 11.33 -7.06
N ASP A 162 -11.86 11.03 -8.27
CA ASP A 162 -12.31 9.84 -8.98
C ASP A 162 -12.02 8.53 -8.20
N ASN A 163 -12.89 7.54 -8.37
CA ASN A 163 -12.74 6.18 -7.82
C ASN A 163 -12.67 6.09 -6.28
N GLY A 164 -13.38 6.98 -5.57
CA GLY A 164 -13.46 6.93 -4.10
C GLY A 164 -12.22 7.45 -3.38
N TYR A 165 -11.46 8.32 -4.03
CA TYR A 165 -10.33 9.04 -3.43
C TYR A 165 -10.74 10.43 -2.96
N PHE A 166 -9.94 11.03 -2.09
CA PHE A 166 -10.14 12.33 -1.47
C PHE A 166 -8.83 13.12 -1.46
N GLU A 167 -8.94 14.45 -1.43
CA GLU A 167 -7.80 15.36 -1.30
C GLU A 167 -7.44 15.56 0.19
N ALA A 168 -6.22 15.21 0.58
CA ALA A 168 -5.71 15.30 1.95
C ALA A 168 -4.63 16.39 2.09
N ASN A 169 -5.01 17.62 1.76
CA ASN A 169 -4.18 18.81 1.91
C ASN A 169 -4.48 19.55 3.23
N ARG A 170 -3.79 20.67 3.47
CA ARG A 170 -3.98 21.51 4.67
C ARG A 170 -5.45 21.89 4.92
N GLN A 171 -6.22 22.22 3.89
CA GLN A 171 -7.62 22.66 4.04
C GLN A 171 -8.50 21.60 4.68
N PHE A 172 -8.23 20.32 4.41
CA PHE A 172 -9.05 19.20 4.88
C PHE A 172 -8.47 18.49 6.11
N ILE A 173 -7.18 18.65 6.39
CA ILE A 173 -6.54 18.08 7.57
C ILE A 173 -6.56 19.03 8.78
N ALA A 174 -6.32 20.33 8.56
CA ALA A 174 -6.24 21.29 9.66
C ALA A 174 -7.53 21.41 10.50
N PRO A 175 -8.75 21.25 9.94
CA PRO A 175 -9.99 21.31 10.74
C PRO A 175 -10.30 20.04 11.53
N LEU A 176 -9.55 18.95 11.36
CA LEU A 176 -9.86 17.68 12.02
C LEU A 176 -9.77 17.83 13.54
N PRO A 177 -10.75 17.32 14.30
CA PRO A 177 -10.77 17.48 15.74
C PRO A 177 -9.65 16.66 16.38
N ILE A 178 -8.82 17.30 17.21
CA ILE A 178 -7.82 16.63 18.05
C ILE A 178 -8.31 16.68 19.50
N PRO A 179 -8.53 15.54 20.17
CA PRO A 179 -9.17 15.54 21.48
C PRO A 179 -8.19 16.06 22.53
N LYS A 180 -8.74 16.67 23.59
CA LYS A 180 -7.95 17.03 24.76
C LYS A 180 -7.57 15.75 25.50
N ALA A 181 -6.30 15.61 25.83
CA ALA A 181 -5.78 14.46 26.54
C ALA A 181 -4.70 14.92 27.53
N ASN A 182 -4.67 14.29 28.71
CA ASN A 182 -3.59 14.51 29.67
C ASN A 182 -2.29 13.82 29.21
N LYS A 183 -1.18 14.11 29.89
CA LYS A 183 0.16 13.57 29.53
C LYS A 183 0.20 12.03 29.49
N ALA A 184 -0.49 11.36 30.41
CA ALA A 184 -0.52 9.90 30.47
C ALA A 184 -1.30 9.29 29.31
N GLN A 185 -2.46 9.87 28.96
CA GLN A 185 -3.27 9.47 27.81
C GLN A 185 -2.51 9.68 26.49
N LYS A 186 -1.88 10.86 26.31
CA LYS A 186 -1.05 11.13 25.12
C LYS A 186 0.08 10.11 24.97
N LYS A 187 0.77 9.79 26.07
CA LYS A 187 1.84 8.78 26.09
C LYS A 187 1.31 7.38 25.73
N LYS A 188 0.14 6.99 26.24
CA LYS A 188 -0.45 5.68 25.94
C LYS A 188 -0.83 5.54 24.46
N VAL A 189 -1.57 6.50 23.91
CA VAL A 189 -1.93 6.54 22.48
C VAL A 189 -0.68 6.60 21.60
N GLY A 190 0.28 7.46 21.96
CA GLY A 190 1.56 7.57 21.23
C GLY A 190 2.36 6.27 21.23
N GLY A 191 2.43 5.56 22.36
CA GLY A 191 3.09 4.26 22.46
C GLY A 191 2.45 3.20 21.56
N LEU A 192 1.13 3.15 21.50
CA LEU A 192 0.40 2.24 20.60
C LEU A 192 0.58 2.61 19.13
N ALA A 193 0.54 3.91 18.79
CA ALA A 193 0.78 4.39 17.44
C ALA A 193 2.22 4.09 16.96
N GLN A 194 3.21 4.22 17.85
CA GLN A 194 4.59 3.82 17.58
C GLN A 194 4.70 2.31 17.37
N ARG A 195 4.06 1.50 18.22
CA ARG A 195 4.01 0.04 18.07
C ARG A 195 3.37 -0.37 16.74
N LEU A 196 2.24 0.23 16.37
CA LEU A 196 1.61 0.02 15.06
C LEU A 196 2.57 0.36 13.92
N GLN A 197 3.30 1.49 14.02
CA GLN A 197 4.29 1.82 13.01
C GLN A 197 5.38 0.76 12.84
N THR A 198 5.89 0.24 13.96
CA THR A 198 6.86 -0.86 13.96
C THR A 198 6.28 -2.13 13.35
N LEU A 199 5.07 -2.54 13.76
CA LEU A 199 4.42 -3.77 13.30
C LEU A 199 4.12 -3.72 11.79
N HIS A 200 3.51 -2.65 11.29
CA HIS A 200 3.21 -2.50 9.85
C HIS A 200 4.48 -2.42 8.99
N THR A 201 5.55 -1.84 9.52
CA THR A 201 6.86 -1.80 8.84
C THR A 201 7.47 -3.21 8.78
N ALA A 202 7.53 -3.92 9.90
CA ALA A 202 8.03 -5.31 9.97
C ALA A 202 7.22 -6.24 9.06
N ARG A 203 5.88 -6.12 9.10
CA ARG A 203 4.98 -6.89 8.23
C ARG A 203 5.25 -6.67 6.75
N ARG A 204 5.41 -5.42 6.30
CA ARG A 204 5.79 -5.15 4.91
C ARG A 204 7.09 -5.86 4.55
N ASP A 205 8.09 -5.81 5.43
CA ASP A 205 9.39 -6.40 5.16
C ASP A 205 9.32 -7.93 5.08
N SER A 206 8.54 -8.57 5.95
CA SER A 206 8.33 -10.02 5.93
C SER A 206 7.53 -10.45 4.69
N VAL A 207 6.49 -9.71 4.29
CA VAL A 207 5.77 -9.94 3.02
C VAL A 207 6.71 -9.82 1.81
N ALA A 208 7.58 -8.80 1.77
CA ALA A 208 8.54 -8.62 0.69
C ALA A 208 9.64 -9.70 0.69
N LYS A 209 10.06 -10.18 1.87
CA LYS A 209 11.00 -11.30 2.02
C LYS A 209 10.39 -12.62 1.55
N LEU A 210 9.11 -12.85 1.82
CA LEU A 210 8.36 -14.02 1.38
C LEU A 210 8.21 -14.00 -0.14
N GLN A 211 7.75 -12.88 -0.71
CA GLN A 211 7.62 -12.72 -2.16
C GLN A 211 8.93 -12.99 -2.89
N ARG A 212 10.06 -12.46 -2.41
CA ARG A 212 11.39 -12.71 -3.00
C ARG A 212 11.79 -14.19 -3.03
N ARG A 213 11.37 -14.99 -2.05
CA ARG A 213 11.63 -16.44 -2.01
C ARG A 213 10.78 -17.18 -3.03
N ILE A 214 9.49 -16.85 -3.09
CA ILE A 214 8.57 -17.40 -4.10
C ILE A 214 9.05 -17.04 -5.51
N ASP A 215 9.55 -15.82 -5.69
CA ASP A 215 10.03 -15.33 -6.98
C ASP A 215 11.43 -15.82 -7.37
N SER A 216 12.14 -16.45 -6.43
CA SER A 216 13.52 -16.89 -6.65
C SER A 216 13.63 -17.95 -7.76
N PRO A 217 14.82 -18.10 -8.37
CA PRO A 217 15.08 -19.18 -9.33
C PRO A 217 14.97 -20.60 -8.75
N GLN A 218 14.88 -20.74 -7.43
CA GLN A 218 14.71 -22.03 -6.74
C GLN A 218 13.24 -22.49 -6.68
N CYS A 219 12.30 -21.65 -7.12
CA CYS A 219 10.90 -22.01 -7.31
C CYS A 219 10.59 -22.09 -8.82
N VAL A 220 9.88 -23.13 -9.24
CA VAL A 220 9.41 -23.29 -10.63
C VAL A 220 7.91 -23.05 -10.72
N ALA A 221 7.42 -22.76 -11.93
CA ALA A 221 5.99 -22.62 -12.18
C ALA A 221 5.28 -23.97 -11.93
N ASP A 222 4.15 -23.91 -11.23
CA ASP A 222 3.27 -25.05 -10.94
C ASP A 222 1.81 -24.64 -11.15
N ALA A 223 1.58 -23.93 -12.25
CA ALA A 223 0.25 -23.43 -12.60
C ALA A 223 -0.72 -24.60 -12.76
N ARG A 224 -1.82 -24.55 -12.02
CA ARG A 224 -2.87 -25.57 -12.02
C ARG A 224 -3.99 -25.15 -12.97
N ARG A 225 -4.69 -26.14 -13.53
CA ARG A 225 -5.89 -25.88 -14.34
C ARG A 225 -7.14 -25.99 -13.46
N ALA A 226 -8.27 -25.46 -13.95
CA ALA A 226 -9.51 -25.44 -13.18
C ALA A 226 -9.99 -26.84 -12.77
N GLU A 227 -9.71 -27.88 -13.56
CA GLU A 227 -10.01 -29.26 -13.22
C GLU A 227 -9.29 -29.79 -11.96
N TRP A 228 -8.23 -29.10 -11.50
CA TRP A 228 -7.59 -29.39 -10.22
C TRP A 228 -8.48 -29.02 -9.03
N LEU A 229 -9.27 -27.94 -9.16
CA LEU A 229 -10.28 -27.55 -8.16
C LEU A 229 -11.58 -28.35 -8.35
N TRP A 230 -12.01 -28.51 -9.60
CA TRP A 230 -13.35 -29.00 -9.92
C TRP A 230 -13.31 -30.15 -10.92
N ALA A 231 -13.53 -31.38 -10.47
CA ALA A 231 -13.51 -32.55 -11.35
C ALA A 231 -14.58 -32.50 -12.46
N ASP A 232 -15.67 -31.77 -12.25
CA ASP A 232 -16.76 -31.65 -13.22
C ASP A 232 -16.42 -30.78 -14.44
N VAL A 233 -15.29 -30.07 -14.43
CA VAL A 233 -14.76 -29.33 -15.59
C VAL A 233 -13.62 -30.07 -16.29
N ASP A 234 -13.27 -31.29 -15.85
CA ASP A 234 -12.28 -32.13 -16.52
C ASP A 234 -12.73 -32.48 -17.96
N PRO A 235 -11.91 -32.23 -18.99
CA PRO A 235 -12.30 -32.50 -20.38
C PRO A 235 -12.63 -33.96 -20.68
N ASN A 236 -12.01 -34.93 -20.00
CA ASN A 236 -12.31 -36.35 -20.19
C ASN A 236 -13.62 -36.74 -19.51
N TYR A 237 -13.94 -36.15 -18.35
CA TYR A 237 -15.24 -36.31 -17.71
C TYR A 237 -16.36 -35.70 -18.56
N VAL A 238 -16.22 -34.44 -18.96
CA VAL A 238 -17.26 -33.72 -19.72
C VAL A 238 -17.55 -34.39 -21.07
N LYS A 239 -16.52 -34.90 -21.77
CA LYS A 239 -16.68 -35.60 -23.05
C LYS A 239 -17.62 -36.81 -23.00
N GLN A 240 -17.79 -37.43 -21.84
CA GLN A 240 -18.67 -38.59 -21.67
C GLN A 240 -20.15 -38.25 -21.89
N PHE A 241 -20.51 -36.98 -21.71
CA PHE A 241 -21.88 -36.49 -21.87
C PHE A 241 -22.17 -35.96 -23.29
N ALA A 242 -21.19 -36.00 -24.20
CA ALA A 242 -21.38 -35.55 -25.57
C ALA A 242 -22.26 -36.53 -26.36
N ALA A 243 -23.16 -36.01 -27.19
CA ALA A 243 -24.04 -36.85 -28.02
C ALA A 243 -23.23 -37.76 -28.98
N ALA A 244 -23.65 -39.02 -29.11
CA ALA A 244 -22.95 -40.06 -29.86
C ALA A 244 -22.76 -39.72 -31.36
N GLY A 245 -23.63 -38.89 -31.94
CA GLY A 245 -23.59 -38.49 -33.35
C GLY A 245 -22.65 -37.32 -33.70
N LEU A 246 -21.99 -36.69 -32.72
CA LEU A 246 -21.09 -35.56 -32.99
C LEU A 246 -19.77 -36.04 -33.61
N SER A 247 -19.31 -35.36 -34.65
CA SER A 247 -17.94 -35.51 -35.17
C SER A 247 -16.90 -35.13 -34.10
N ALA A 248 -15.64 -35.52 -34.30
CA ALA A 248 -14.56 -35.21 -33.35
C ALA A 248 -14.40 -33.69 -33.10
N ARG A 249 -14.55 -32.87 -34.15
CA ARG A 249 -14.47 -31.41 -34.04
C ARG A 249 -15.66 -30.84 -33.27
N GLU A 250 -16.87 -31.27 -33.60
CA GLU A 250 -18.09 -30.83 -32.91
C GLU A 250 -18.08 -31.25 -31.44
N ARG A 251 -17.64 -32.47 -31.14
CA ARG A 251 -17.48 -32.97 -29.77
C ARG A 251 -16.50 -32.11 -28.97
N THR A 252 -15.39 -31.70 -29.58
CA THR A 252 -14.42 -30.82 -28.94
C THR A 252 -14.99 -29.43 -28.68
N THR A 253 -15.69 -28.84 -29.66
CA THR A 253 -16.35 -27.54 -29.50
C THR A 253 -17.42 -27.59 -28.42
N TRP A 254 -18.27 -28.60 -28.43
CA TRP A 254 -19.30 -28.82 -27.43
C TRP A 254 -18.69 -28.98 -26.03
N THR A 255 -17.64 -29.81 -25.89
CA THR A 255 -16.94 -30.00 -24.60
C THR A 255 -16.41 -28.68 -24.06
N LYS A 256 -15.79 -27.85 -24.91
CA LYS A 256 -15.30 -26.52 -24.48
C LYS A 256 -16.43 -25.60 -24.02
N GLY A 257 -17.55 -25.61 -24.73
CA GLY A 257 -18.73 -24.82 -24.35
C GLY A 257 -19.34 -25.27 -23.03
N GLU A 258 -19.43 -26.58 -22.80
CA GLU A 258 -19.98 -27.13 -21.56
C GLU A 258 -19.03 -26.90 -20.37
N ILE A 259 -17.71 -27.01 -20.56
CA ILE A 259 -16.71 -26.61 -19.55
C ILE A 259 -16.88 -25.13 -19.19
N ALA A 260 -16.99 -24.25 -20.19
CA ALA A 260 -17.15 -22.82 -19.95
C ALA A 260 -18.44 -22.52 -19.17
N ARG A 261 -19.55 -23.21 -19.49
CA ARG A 261 -20.83 -23.08 -18.76
C ARG A 261 -20.71 -23.53 -17.30
N ARG A 262 -20.01 -24.64 -17.03
CA ARG A 262 -19.79 -25.13 -15.66
C ARG A 262 -18.87 -24.20 -14.85
N LEU A 263 -17.80 -23.71 -15.48
CA LEU A 263 -16.92 -22.71 -14.87
C LEU A 263 -17.68 -21.43 -14.50
N GLU A 264 -18.57 -20.95 -15.39
CA GLU A 264 -19.39 -19.78 -15.09
C GLU A 264 -20.24 -20.01 -13.83
N SER A 265 -20.87 -21.18 -13.69
CA SER A 265 -21.63 -21.54 -12.48
C SER A 265 -20.77 -21.49 -11.21
N HIS A 266 -19.56 -22.06 -11.24
CA HIS A 266 -18.62 -22.01 -10.10
C HIS A 266 -18.19 -20.57 -9.79
N TYR A 267 -17.99 -19.74 -10.82
CA TYR A 267 -17.64 -18.33 -10.64
C TYR A 267 -18.79 -17.50 -10.09
N GLU A 268 -20.05 -17.77 -10.49
CA GLU A 268 -21.24 -17.12 -9.96
C GLU A 268 -21.42 -17.38 -8.46
N GLU A 269 -21.18 -18.61 -8.01
CA GLU A 269 -21.22 -18.98 -6.59
C GLU A 269 -20.20 -18.18 -5.78
N ILE A 270 -18.94 -18.11 -6.23
CA ILE A 270 -17.91 -17.31 -5.57
C ILE A 270 -18.27 -15.81 -5.63
N ALA A 271 -18.73 -15.33 -6.79
CA ALA A 271 -19.03 -13.92 -7.01
C ALA A 271 -20.17 -13.42 -6.11
N ALA A 272 -21.12 -14.26 -5.72
CA ALA A 272 -22.19 -13.93 -4.79
C ALA A 272 -21.66 -13.46 -3.41
N HIS A 273 -20.45 -13.86 -3.03
CA HIS A 273 -19.81 -13.45 -1.78
C HIS A 273 -18.81 -12.29 -1.95
N LEU A 274 -18.31 -12.05 -3.17
CA LEU A 274 -17.30 -11.02 -3.43
C LEU A 274 -17.94 -9.63 -3.47
N ARG A 275 -17.54 -8.78 -2.52
CA ARG A 275 -17.88 -7.36 -2.48
C ARG A 275 -16.66 -6.51 -2.15
N PRO A 276 -16.62 -5.22 -2.54
CA PRO A 276 -15.51 -4.35 -2.19
C PRO A 276 -15.24 -4.38 -0.69
N ARG A 277 -13.96 -4.46 -0.30
CA ARG A 277 -13.48 -4.53 1.09
C ARG A 277 -13.88 -5.77 1.88
N VAL A 278 -14.42 -6.81 1.23
CA VAL A 278 -14.69 -8.08 1.92
C VAL A 278 -13.40 -8.73 2.42
N SER A 279 -13.46 -9.38 3.58
CA SER A 279 -12.33 -10.13 4.11
C SER A 279 -12.24 -11.49 3.44
N VAL A 280 -11.04 -11.88 3.01
CA VAL A 280 -10.78 -13.19 2.40
C VAL A 280 -9.67 -13.88 3.17
N HIS A 281 -9.97 -15.06 3.67
CA HIS A 281 -9.07 -15.86 4.50
C HIS A 281 -8.79 -17.20 3.83
N VAL A 282 -7.64 -17.79 4.18
CA VAL A 282 -7.28 -19.12 3.73
C VAL A 282 -6.98 -19.96 4.94
N GLN A 283 -7.57 -21.14 4.99
CA GLN A 283 -7.32 -22.15 5.99
C GLN A 283 -6.74 -23.39 5.32
N ALA A 284 -5.84 -24.07 6.04
CA ALA A 284 -5.44 -25.42 5.74
C ALA A 284 -5.76 -26.27 6.97
N ASP A 285 -6.50 -27.35 6.77
CA ASP A 285 -6.90 -28.28 7.83
C ASP A 285 -6.77 -29.70 7.29
N ASP A 286 -6.01 -30.55 7.97
CA ASP A 286 -5.68 -31.92 7.54
C ASP A 286 -5.35 -32.05 6.03
N ASP A 287 -6.31 -32.47 5.21
CA ASP A 287 -6.19 -32.70 3.77
C ASP A 287 -6.84 -31.61 2.90
N ALA A 288 -7.32 -30.53 3.53
CA ALA A 288 -8.14 -29.49 2.93
C ALA A 288 -7.41 -28.15 2.84
N LEU A 289 -7.57 -27.49 1.69
CA LEU A 289 -7.23 -26.08 1.44
C LEU A 289 -8.53 -25.31 1.18
N ILE A 290 -8.84 -24.33 2.02
CA ILE A 290 -10.15 -23.67 2.02
C ILE A 290 -9.97 -22.17 1.90
N LEU A 291 -10.68 -21.55 0.95
CA LEU A 291 -10.86 -20.10 0.84
C LEU A 291 -12.19 -19.72 1.50
N LEU A 292 -12.13 -18.81 2.46
CA LEU A 292 -13.29 -18.25 3.12
C LEU A 292 -13.45 -16.78 2.75
N VAL A 293 -14.68 -16.39 2.47
CA VAL A 293 -15.08 -14.98 2.35
C VAL A 293 -15.91 -14.65 3.58
N ASP A 294 -15.42 -13.70 4.38
CA ASP A 294 -15.81 -13.51 5.78
C ASP A 294 -15.65 -14.81 6.58
N THR A 295 -16.75 -15.54 6.82
CA THR A 295 -16.78 -16.83 7.53
C THR A 295 -17.31 -17.97 6.66
N THR A 296 -17.70 -17.68 5.42
CA THR A 296 -18.31 -18.66 4.52
C THR A 296 -17.25 -19.27 3.62
N PRO A 297 -17.09 -20.61 3.60
CA PRO A 297 -16.26 -21.29 2.60
C PRO A 297 -16.84 -21.08 1.20
N VAL A 298 -16.03 -20.55 0.28
CA VAL A 298 -16.43 -20.31 -1.12
C VAL A 298 -15.65 -21.14 -2.13
N LEU A 299 -14.50 -21.69 -1.72
CA LEU A 299 -13.69 -22.58 -2.54
C LEU A 299 -12.94 -23.54 -1.62
N ALA A 300 -12.94 -24.83 -1.95
CA ALA A 300 -12.21 -25.83 -1.18
C ALA A 300 -11.56 -26.86 -2.10
N LYS A 301 -10.36 -27.31 -1.72
CA LYS A 301 -9.67 -28.44 -2.33
C LYS A 301 -9.34 -29.47 -1.26
N TYR A 302 -9.89 -30.68 -1.42
CA TYR A 302 -9.68 -31.81 -0.50
C TYR A 302 -8.72 -32.86 -1.06
N GLY A 303 -8.28 -33.80 -0.23
CA GLY A 303 -7.38 -34.90 -0.61
C GLY A 303 -5.94 -34.45 -0.90
N LEU A 304 -5.48 -33.38 -0.26
CA LEU A 304 -4.09 -32.95 -0.30
C LEU A 304 -3.30 -33.62 0.82
N GLU A 305 -2.01 -33.85 0.61
CA GLU A 305 -1.13 -34.19 1.74
C GLU A 305 -1.05 -32.98 2.70
N PRO A 306 -1.02 -33.17 4.03
CA PRO A 306 -1.08 -32.05 4.98
C PRO A 306 0.04 -30.99 4.79
N ALA A 307 1.26 -31.44 4.49
CA ALA A 307 2.39 -30.55 4.19
C ALA A 307 2.23 -29.81 2.84
N GLU A 308 1.41 -30.34 1.93
CA GLU A 308 1.01 -29.67 0.69
C GLU A 308 -0.08 -28.64 0.95
N ALA A 309 -1.13 -28.99 1.69
CA ALA A 309 -2.20 -28.07 2.07
C ALA A 309 -1.64 -26.81 2.77
N GLN A 310 -0.74 -26.97 3.75
CA GLN A 310 -0.09 -25.85 4.45
C GLN A 310 0.72 -24.94 3.52
N TYR A 311 1.49 -25.53 2.60
CA TYR A 311 2.30 -24.78 1.66
C TYR A 311 1.44 -24.01 0.66
N LEU A 312 0.41 -24.65 0.10
CA LEU A 312 -0.52 -23.99 -0.81
C LEU A 312 -1.30 -22.89 -0.10
N ALA A 313 -1.67 -23.07 1.17
CA ALA A 313 -2.29 -22.01 1.96
C ALA A 313 -1.37 -20.80 2.15
N ALA A 314 -0.07 -21.01 2.37
CA ALA A 314 0.90 -19.91 2.43
C ALA A 314 0.99 -19.14 1.10
N LEU A 315 0.97 -19.85 -0.04
CA LEU A 315 0.95 -19.23 -1.36
C LEU A 315 -0.34 -18.46 -1.62
N TRP A 316 -1.50 -19.04 -1.32
CA TRP A 316 -2.80 -18.38 -1.47
C TRP A 316 -2.88 -17.13 -0.60
N ARG A 317 -2.42 -17.18 0.66
CA ARG A 317 -2.36 -15.98 1.52
C ARG A 317 -1.42 -14.93 0.94
N GLN A 318 -0.28 -15.32 0.38
CA GLN A 318 0.61 -14.38 -0.28
C GLN A 318 -0.03 -13.72 -1.51
N ILE A 319 -0.73 -14.49 -2.35
CA ILE A 319 -1.47 -13.99 -3.50
C ILE A 319 -2.54 -12.98 -3.05
N LEU A 320 -3.35 -13.33 -2.04
CA LEU A 320 -4.43 -12.50 -1.55
C LEU A 320 -3.95 -11.18 -0.93
N ARG A 321 -2.75 -11.13 -0.32
CA ARG A 321 -2.13 -9.88 0.15
C ARG A 321 -1.93 -8.85 -0.96
N GLY A 322 -1.83 -9.29 -2.22
CA GLY A 322 -1.71 -8.44 -3.41
C GLY A 322 -3.03 -8.18 -4.16
N VAL A 323 -4.14 -8.78 -3.73
CA VAL A 323 -5.45 -8.65 -4.38
C VAL A 323 -6.21 -7.48 -3.77
N ASN A 324 -6.79 -6.64 -4.64
CA ASN A 324 -7.73 -5.59 -4.25
C ASN A 324 -9.09 -5.88 -4.89
N ILE A 325 -10.05 -6.33 -4.07
CA ILE A 325 -11.41 -6.63 -4.52
C ILE A 325 -12.14 -5.32 -4.71
N THR A 326 -12.34 -4.95 -5.97
CA THR A 326 -13.13 -3.79 -6.40
C THR A 326 -14.39 -4.26 -7.10
N SER A 327 -15.32 -3.37 -7.42
CA SER A 327 -16.52 -3.71 -8.19
C SER A 327 -16.23 -4.29 -9.59
N LYS A 328 -14.99 -4.16 -10.09
CA LYS A 328 -14.53 -4.72 -11.38
C LYS A 328 -13.69 -5.99 -11.22
N PHE A 329 -13.46 -6.44 -9.99
CA PHE A 329 -12.71 -7.66 -9.69
C PHE A 329 -13.68 -8.84 -9.74
N THR A 330 -13.33 -9.90 -10.47
CA THR A 330 -14.21 -11.03 -10.76
C THR A 330 -13.73 -12.31 -10.07
N ALA A 331 -14.65 -13.24 -9.82
CA ALA A 331 -14.32 -14.56 -9.29
C ALA A 331 -13.35 -15.32 -10.22
N GLU A 332 -13.53 -15.24 -11.53
CA GLU A 332 -12.59 -15.80 -12.52
C GLU A 332 -11.15 -15.28 -12.30
N LYS A 333 -10.98 -13.96 -12.12
CA LYS A 333 -9.64 -13.36 -11.86
C LYS A 333 -9.07 -13.82 -10.52
N LEU A 334 -9.91 -14.02 -9.51
CA LEU A 334 -9.49 -14.56 -8.21
C LEU A 334 -8.95 -15.98 -8.38
N VAL A 335 -9.75 -16.86 -8.98
CA VAL A 335 -9.41 -18.27 -9.19
C VAL A 335 -8.17 -18.41 -10.07
N ALA A 336 -8.08 -17.65 -11.17
CA ALA A 336 -6.90 -17.65 -12.02
C ALA A 336 -5.61 -17.30 -11.26
N LYS A 337 -5.68 -16.34 -10.32
CA LYS A 337 -4.53 -16.01 -9.46
C LYS A 337 -4.20 -17.12 -8.47
N LEU A 338 -5.22 -17.74 -7.87
CA LEU A 338 -5.04 -18.84 -6.90
C LEU A 338 -4.51 -20.13 -7.57
N LEU A 339 -4.68 -20.27 -8.88
CA LEU A 339 -4.14 -21.37 -9.68
C LEU A 339 -2.73 -21.09 -10.25
N ASP A 340 -2.30 -19.82 -10.31
CA ASP A 340 -0.96 -19.41 -10.75
C ASP A 340 0.09 -19.62 -9.65
N LEU A 341 0.37 -20.90 -9.38
CA LEU A 341 1.17 -21.34 -8.24
C LEU A 341 2.64 -21.59 -8.63
N ARG A 342 3.48 -21.70 -7.59
CA ARG A 342 4.91 -22.04 -7.72
C ARG A 342 5.29 -23.12 -6.71
N THR A 343 6.21 -23.99 -7.09
CA THR A 343 6.68 -25.09 -6.24
C THR A 343 8.20 -25.16 -6.18
N THR A 344 8.72 -25.87 -5.19
CA THR A 344 10.14 -26.15 -5.03
C THR A 344 10.34 -27.52 -4.38
N SER A 345 11.36 -28.25 -4.81
CA SER A 345 11.82 -29.50 -4.17
C SER A 345 12.79 -29.24 -3.02
N ASP A 346 13.27 -27.99 -2.87
CA ASP A 346 14.13 -27.58 -1.75
C ASP A 346 13.29 -27.48 -0.46
N LEU A 347 13.44 -28.47 0.40
CA LEU A 347 12.73 -28.55 1.68
C LEU A 347 13.07 -27.38 2.61
N GLY A 348 14.31 -26.88 2.58
CA GLY A 348 14.74 -25.74 3.40
C GLY A 348 14.06 -24.44 2.95
N LEU A 349 13.97 -24.23 1.63
CA LEU A 349 13.23 -23.10 1.07
C LEU A 349 11.73 -23.19 1.39
N ARG A 350 11.13 -24.38 1.28
CA ARG A 350 9.73 -24.62 1.63
C ARG A 350 9.44 -24.29 3.09
N GLN A 351 10.30 -24.75 4.01
CA GLN A 351 10.21 -24.41 5.43
C GLN A 351 10.38 -22.91 5.70
N ALA A 352 11.31 -22.24 5.00
CA ALA A 352 11.51 -20.80 5.14
C ALA A 352 10.30 -19.98 4.65
N ILE A 353 9.61 -20.44 3.59
CA ILE A 353 8.35 -19.85 3.10
C ILE A 353 7.26 -19.98 4.18
N LEU A 354 7.07 -21.18 4.72
CA LEU A 354 6.08 -21.44 5.77
C LEU A 354 6.36 -20.63 7.05
N ALA A 355 7.63 -20.54 7.46
CA ALA A 355 8.02 -19.79 8.66
C ALA A 355 7.75 -18.29 8.51
N LEU A 356 8.08 -17.69 7.36
CA LEU A 356 7.78 -16.27 7.10
C LEU A 356 6.29 -16.00 7.02
N ASP A 357 5.55 -16.92 6.44
CA ASP A 357 4.12 -16.79 6.33
C ASP A 357 3.41 -16.90 7.69
N ALA A 358 3.89 -17.78 8.59
CA ALA A 358 3.46 -17.82 9.99
C ALA A 358 3.85 -16.55 10.75
N GLU A 359 5.06 -16.01 10.54
CA GLU A 359 5.48 -14.73 11.12
C GLU A 359 4.54 -13.59 10.71
N ILE A 360 4.14 -13.54 9.43
CA ILE A 360 3.20 -12.52 8.93
C ILE A 360 1.83 -12.68 9.58
N GLN A 361 1.32 -13.90 9.78
CA GLN A 361 0.05 -14.11 10.48
C GLN A 361 0.10 -13.61 11.94
N VAL A 362 1.20 -13.85 12.65
CA VAL A 362 1.38 -13.30 14.02
C VAL A 362 1.38 -11.78 13.97
N GLN A 363 2.09 -11.18 13.01
CA GLN A 363 2.10 -9.74 12.82
C GLN A 363 0.72 -9.17 12.48
N ASP A 364 -0.07 -9.87 11.64
CA ASP A 364 -1.46 -9.51 11.34
C ASP A 364 -2.29 -9.48 12.63
N CYS A 365 -2.22 -10.53 13.46
CA CYS A 365 -2.94 -10.60 14.73
C CYS A 365 -2.50 -9.49 15.71
N ASP A 366 -1.20 -9.22 15.81
CA ASP A 366 -0.66 -8.16 16.66
C ASP A 366 -1.11 -6.76 16.23
N ILE A 367 -1.21 -6.53 14.92
CA ILE A 367 -1.75 -5.28 14.35
C ILE A 367 -3.22 -5.16 14.73
N ASP A 368 -4.04 -6.19 14.49
CA ASP A 368 -5.48 -6.15 14.81
C ASP A 368 -5.75 -5.93 16.31
N ASN A 369 -4.92 -6.53 17.17
CA ASN A 369 -4.97 -6.31 18.62
C ASN A 369 -4.63 -4.86 18.98
N ALA A 370 -3.55 -4.33 18.42
CA ALA A 370 -3.10 -2.96 18.69
C ALA A 370 -4.06 -1.91 18.11
N GLU A 371 -4.70 -2.17 16.96
CA GLU A 371 -5.73 -1.30 16.38
C GLU A 371 -6.98 -1.27 17.26
N ARG A 372 -7.46 -2.42 17.74
CA ARG A 372 -8.59 -2.45 18.68
C ARG A 372 -8.28 -1.70 19.97
N GLU A 373 -7.08 -1.88 20.53
CA GLU A 373 -6.68 -1.20 21.75
C GLU A 373 -6.59 0.33 21.56
N ILE A 374 -5.91 0.80 20.51
CA ILE A 374 -5.75 2.24 20.27
C ILE A 374 -7.08 2.91 19.95
N ASN A 375 -7.94 2.25 19.15
CA ASN A 375 -9.24 2.80 18.77
C ASN A 375 -10.16 2.93 19.99
N ALA A 376 -10.22 1.92 20.86
CA ALA A 376 -11.00 1.98 22.09
C ALA A 376 -10.59 3.16 22.99
N LEU A 377 -9.29 3.41 23.12
CA LEU A 377 -8.79 4.57 23.89
C LEU A 377 -9.14 5.90 23.22
N ILE A 378 -9.03 5.97 21.90
CA ILE A 378 -9.32 7.20 21.17
C ILE A 378 -10.82 7.52 21.21
N TYR A 379 -11.70 6.52 21.11
CA TYR A 379 -13.14 6.71 21.29
C TYR A 379 -13.48 7.30 22.65
N GLN A 380 -12.82 6.84 23.72
CA GLN A 380 -12.96 7.43 25.06
C GLN A 380 -12.46 8.88 25.11
N LEU A 381 -11.40 9.23 24.37
CA LEU A 381 -10.90 10.61 24.32
C LEU A 381 -11.85 11.57 23.58
N TYR A 382 -12.64 11.05 22.64
CA TYR A 382 -13.68 11.81 21.94
C TYR A 382 -15.03 11.77 22.64
N ASP A 383 -15.17 11.00 23.73
CA ASP A 383 -16.43 10.78 24.45
C ASP A 383 -17.55 10.21 23.54
N LEU A 384 -17.18 9.28 22.64
CA LEU A 384 -18.14 8.68 21.72
C LEU A 384 -18.99 7.61 22.41
N THR A 385 -20.29 7.67 22.16
CA THR A 385 -21.25 6.64 22.54
C THR A 385 -21.13 5.39 21.64
N GLY A 386 -21.71 4.27 22.08
CA GLY A 386 -21.71 3.03 21.28
C GLY A 386 -22.43 3.17 19.93
N GLU A 387 -23.48 3.99 19.87
CA GLU A 387 -24.19 4.31 18.62
C GLU A 387 -23.31 5.11 17.66
N GLU A 388 -22.59 6.12 18.17
CA GLU A 388 -21.66 6.92 17.37
C GLU A 388 -20.47 6.10 16.86
N ILE A 389 -19.92 5.21 17.70
CA ILE A 389 -18.87 4.27 17.29
C ILE A 389 -19.38 3.39 16.14
N SER A 390 -20.59 2.82 16.28
CA SER A 390 -21.19 1.98 15.24
C SER A 390 -21.41 2.76 13.93
N LEU A 391 -21.82 4.02 14.01
CA LEU A 391 -21.96 4.90 12.87
C LEU A 391 -20.61 5.16 12.17
N VAL A 392 -19.57 5.46 12.95
CA VAL A 392 -18.21 5.71 12.45
C VAL A 392 -17.65 4.46 11.75
N GLU A 393 -17.82 3.28 12.34
CA GLU A 393 -17.29 2.02 11.81
C GLU A 393 -18.07 1.49 10.60
N SER A 394 -19.39 1.69 10.55
CA SER A 394 -20.21 1.28 9.38
C SER A 394 -19.88 2.02 8.08
N GLN A 395 -19.26 3.20 8.20
CA GLN A 395 -18.87 4.05 7.08
C GLN A 395 -17.39 3.85 6.68
N GLN A 396 -16.71 2.82 7.23
CA GLN A 396 -15.29 2.58 6.97
C GLN A 396 -14.95 2.02 5.61
#